data_AF-A9WRK2-F1
#
_entry.id   AF-A9WRK2-F1
#
_cell.length_a   1.000
_cell.length_b   1.000
_cell.length_c   1.000
_cell.angle_alpha   90.00
_cell.angle_beta   90.00
_cell.angle_gamma   90.00
#
_symmetry.space_group_name_H-M   'P 1'
#
loop_
_entity.id
_entity.type
_entity.pdbx_description
1 polymer ?
#
loop_
_entity_poly.entity_id
_entity_poly.type
_entity_poly.pdbx_seq_one_letter_code
_entity_poly.pdbx_strand_id
1 'polypeptide(L)'
;MHAEGGLSALQILHAGRYGYTPLNRGASNLKSPITPFKPRALSSRGVERTIANYVRAAKLAQLGGYDGVEIMGSEGYLINQFLSEHTNNRSDSWGGSAENRMRFPVEIVRRVREAVGTEFMISYRISLLDLIPKGQTWDETEELAHKIEAAGASFFNTGIGWHEARVPTIFTSVPRVAFASWSGKLRSQVHIPVMASNRINTPETAEQILSEGNADLISMARPFLADAEFVNKAATGRADEINICIACNQACLDHTFANKKASCMLNPRAGRETTLRLLPVPPQRRKSIAVVGAGPAGLAAATGLAERGHAVTLFEARAELGGQFRLAM
;
A
#
# COMPACT_ATOMS: atom_id res chain seq x y z
N MET A 1 -13.41 -12.92 -1.11
CA MET A 1 -11.98 -13.32 -1.07
C MET A 1 -11.89 -14.82 -0.95
N HIS A 2 -12.32 -15.43 0.16
CA HIS A 2 -12.30 -16.89 0.33
C HIS A 2 -13.07 -17.68 -0.74
N ALA A 3 -14.26 -17.22 -1.15
CA ALA A 3 -15.03 -17.87 -2.21
C ALA A 3 -14.29 -17.95 -3.56
N GLU A 4 -13.31 -17.07 -3.79
CA GLU A 4 -12.48 -17.02 -4.99
C GLU A 4 -11.08 -17.65 -4.75
N GLY A 5 -10.90 -18.38 -3.64
CA GLY A 5 -9.63 -19.03 -3.29
C GLY A 5 -8.53 -18.09 -2.77
N GLY A 6 -8.83 -16.81 -2.55
CA GLY A 6 -7.88 -15.83 -2.04
C GLY A 6 -7.84 -15.75 -0.51
N LEU A 7 -6.66 -15.46 0.04
CA LEU A 7 -6.47 -15.13 1.46
C LEU A 7 -6.73 -13.63 1.71
N SER A 8 -7.02 -13.30 2.96
CA SER A 8 -7.40 -11.97 3.42
C SER A 8 -6.69 -11.61 4.72
N ALA A 9 -6.13 -10.40 4.78
CA ALA A 9 -5.54 -9.85 6.00
C ALA A 9 -6.06 -8.45 6.27
N LEU A 10 -6.39 -8.16 7.53
CA LEU A 10 -6.81 -6.83 7.95
C LEU A 10 -5.59 -6.01 8.40
N GLN A 11 -5.33 -4.88 7.75
CA GLN A 11 -4.28 -3.97 8.20
C GLN A 11 -4.74 -3.18 9.43
N ILE A 12 -4.01 -3.29 10.53
CA ILE A 12 -4.22 -2.51 11.76
C ILE A 12 -3.28 -1.30 11.73
N LEU A 13 -3.88 -0.12 11.51
CA LEU A 13 -3.18 1.15 11.38
C LEU A 13 -3.71 2.15 12.40
N HIS A 14 -2.79 2.78 13.13
CA HIS A 14 -3.09 3.93 13.98
C HIS A 14 -2.37 5.17 13.44
N ALA A 15 -3.13 6.19 13.04
CA ALA A 15 -2.59 7.36 12.32
C ALA A 15 -1.55 8.17 13.12
N GLY A 16 -1.60 8.07 14.45
CA GLY A 16 -0.69 8.77 15.34
C GLY A 16 -0.83 10.28 15.17
N ARG A 17 0.30 11.00 15.05
CA ARG A 17 0.31 12.45 14.80
C ARG A 17 -0.38 12.87 13.49
N TYR A 18 -0.52 11.97 12.50
CA TYR A 18 -1.24 12.24 11.26
C TYR A 18 -2.76 12.17 11.37
N GLY A 19 -3.32 11.77 12.52
CA GLY A 19 -4.77 11.75 12.70
C GLY A 19 -5.38 13.12 12.46
N TYR A 20 -6.37 13.20 11.55
CA TYR A 20 -7.10 14.42 11.24
C TYR A 20 -8.22 14.68 12.27
N THR A 21 -7.82 14.79 13.53
CA THR A 21 -8.70 15.02 14.68
C THR A 21 -7.94 15.72 15.80
N PRO A 22 -8.56 16.65 16.54
CA PRO A 22 -7.92 17.30 17.70
C PRO A 22 -7.62 16.33 18.86
N LEU A 23 -8.13 15.09 18.80
CA LEU A 23 -7.91 14.04 19.79
C LEU A 23 -6.69 13.16 19.45
N ASN A 24 -5.96 13.46 18.38
CA ASN A 24 -4.84 12.65 17.92
C ASN A 24 -3.75 12.48 19.00
N ARG A 25 -3.14 11.30 18.98
CA ARG A 25 -2.12 10.89 19.96
C ARG A 25 -0.84 10.52 19.23
N GLY A 26 0.31 10.81 19.83
CA GLY A 26 1.61 10.46 19.29
C GLY A 26 2.56 9.93 20.36
N ALA A 27 3.74 9.49 19.92
CA ALA A 27 4.84 9.15 20.84
C ALA A 27 5.19 10.36 21.73
N SER A 28 5.24 11.55 21.14
CA SER A 28 5.47 12.82 21.80
C SER A 28 4.45 13.89 21.37
N ASN A 29 4.57 15.11 21.91
CA ASN A 29 3.71 16.25 21.57
C ASN A 29 4.23 17.08 20.37
N LEU A 30 4.96 16.44 19.45
CA LEU A 30 5.57 17.09 18.28
C LEU A 30 4.56 17.15 17.13
N LYS A 31 4.21 18.37 16.71
CA LYS A 31 3.27 18.61 15.60
C LYS A 31 3.91 18.19 14.28
N SER A 32 3.15 17.52 13.43
CA SER A 32 3.55 17.24 12.06
C SER A 32 3.27 18.45 11.14
N PRO A 33 4.12 18.73 10.15
CA PRO A 33 3.92 19.82 9.19
C PRO A 33 2.73 19.61 8.25
N ILE A 34 2.23 18.38 8.08
CA ILE A 34 1.16 18.06 7.10
C ILE A 34 -0.25 17.99 7.71
N THR A 35 -0.39 18.28 9.01
CA THR A 35 -1.68 18.21 9.72
C THR A 35 -1.87 19.43 10.62
N PRO A 36 -3.11 19.95 10.74
CA PRO A 36 -3.37 21.12 11.57
C PRO A 36 -3.28 20.82 13.07
N PHE A 37 -3.44 19.56 13.50
CA PHE A 37 -3.61 19.18 14.90
C PHE A 37 -2.29 18.74 15.56
N LYS A 38 -1.91 19.40 16.66
CA LYS A 38 -0.79 18.99 17.50
C LYS A 38 -1.20 17.77 18.36
N PRO A 39 -0.48 16.64 18.29
CA PRO A 39 -0.83 15.45 19.05
C PRO A 39 -0.63 15.66 20.54
N ARG A 40 -1.45 14.97 21.35
CA ARG A 40 -1.15 14.76 22.77
C ARG A 40 -0.25 13.54 22.90
N ALA A 41 0.86 13.67 23.64
CA ALA A 41 1.74 12.54 23.94
C ALA A 41 0.96 11.44 24.69
N LEU A 42 1.24 10.18 24.38
CA LEU A 42 0.75 9.05 25.18
C LEU A 42 1.49 9.01 26.52
N SER A 43 0.79 8.78 27.63
CA SER A 43 1.45 8.35 28.87
C SER A 43 1.90 6.90 28.73
N SER A 44 2.80 6.40 29.58
CA SER A 44 3.24 4.99 29.53
C SER A 44 2.06 4.02 29.68
N ARG A 45 1.09 4.33 30.56
CA ARG A 45 -0.20 3.60 30.65
C ARG A 45 -1.02 3.70 29.36
N GLY A 46 -0.95 4.85 28.69
CA GLY A 46 -1.57 5.07 27.39
C GLY A 46 -0.94 4.20 26.29
N VAL A 47 0.38 4.02 26.30
CA VAL A 47 1.10 3.10 25.40
C VAL A 47 0.62 1.67 25.60
N GLU A 48 0.60 1.19 26.85
CA GLU A 48 0.09 -0.14 27.21
C GLU A 48 -1.35 -0.38 26.78
N ARG A 49 -2.24 0.60 27.00
CA ARG A 49 -3.61 0.52 26.51
C ARG A 49 -3.69 0.49 24.98
N THR A 50 -2.82 1.22 24.28
CA THR A 50 -2.75 1.18 22.82
C THR A 50 -2.31 -0.20 22.34
N ILE A 51 -1.31 -0.82 22.97
CA ILE A 51 -0.89 -2.21 22.67
C ILE A 51 -2.09 -3.16 22.84
N ALA A 52 -2.83 -3.06 23.94
CA ALA A 52 -4.03 -3.86 24.17
C ALA A 52 -5.10 -3.64 23.09
N ASN A 53 -5.23 -2.43 22.53
CA ASN A 53 -6.13 -2.16 21.41
C ASN A 53 -5.69 -2.83 20.10
N TYR A 54 -4.38 -2.90 19.81
CA TYR A 54 -3.86 -3.68 18.67
C TYR A 54 -4.19 -5.17 18.83
N VAL A 55 -3.97 -5.73 20.02
CA VAL A 55 -4.33 -7.12 20.35
C VAL A 55 -5.83 -7.35 20.14
N ARG A 56 -6.67 -6.47 20.69
CA ARG A 56 -8.12 -6.55 20.51
C ARG A 56 -8.52 -6.47 19.02
N ALA A 57 -7.93 -5.57 18.25
CA ALA A 57 -8.20 -5.45 16.83
C ALA A 57 -7.83 -6.73 16.06
N ALA A 58 -6.71 -7.37 16.40
CA ALA A 58 -6.32 -8.64 15.79
C ALA A 58 -7.28 -9.79 16.13
N LYS A 59 -7.71 -9.90 17.40
CA LYS A 59 -8.74 -10.89 17.80
C LYS A 59 -10.07 -10.67 17.08
N LEU A 60 -10.45 -9.41 16.86
CA LEU A 60 -11.65 -9.08 16.08
C LEU A 60 -11.49 -9.42 14.60
N ALA A 61 -10.31 -9.23 14.02
CA ALA A 61 -10.01 -9.65 12.66
C ALA A 61 -10.11 -11.19 12.52
N GLN A 62 -9.54 -11.94 13.48
CA GLN A 62 -9.66 -13.39 13.52
C GLN A 62 -11.12 -13.85 13.67
N LEU A 63 -11.87 -13.24 14.58
CA LEU A 63 -13.31 -13.52 14.72
C LEU A 63 -14.11 -13.18 13.45
N GLY A 64 -13.69 -12.13 12.73
CA GLY A 64 -14.27 -11.72 11.46
C GLY A 64 -13.92 -12.63 10.28
N GLY A 65 -13.15 -13.70 10.50
CA GLY A 65 -12.78 -14.67 9.48
C GLY A 65 -11.65 -14.19 8.56
N TYR A 66 -10.84 -13.20 8.96
CA TYR A 66 -9.60 -12.94 8.22
C TYR A 66 -8.61 -14.10 8.42
N ASP A 67 -7.66 -14.26 7.50
CA ASP A 67 -6.59 -15.26 7.60
C ASP A 67 -5.35 -14.71 8.36
N GLY A 68 -5.31 -13.39 8.53
CA GLY A 68 -4.26 -12.71 9.26
C GLY A 68 -4.50 -11.23 9.48
N VAL A 69 -3.47 -10.56 9.99
CA VAL A 69 -3.41 -9.10 10.11
C VAL A 69 -2.10 -8.57 9.56
N GLU A 70 -2.12 -7.32 9.11
CA GLU A 70 -0.90 -6.55 8.86
C GLU A 70 -0.75 -5.45 9.91
N ILE A 71 0.36 -5.43 10.64
CA ILE A 71 0.70 -4.37 11.59
C ILE A 71 1.46 -3.29 10.83
N MET A 72 0.86 -2.09 10.72
CA MET A 72 1.44 -0.97 9.99
C MET A 72 2.56 -0.29 10.78
N GLY A 73 3.81 -0.69 10.51
CA GLY A 73 5.03 -0.21 11.17
C GLY A 73 5.78 0.93 10.45
N SER A 74 5.22 1.48 9.37
CA SER A 74 5.91 2.37 8.42
C SER A 74 5.15 3.66 8.10
N GLU A 75 5.64 4.42 7.11
CA GLU A 75 5.02 5.61 6.51
C GLU A 75 4.79 6.76 7.50
N GLY A 76 5.49 6.75 8.63
CA GLY A 76 5.36 7.75 9.68
C GLY A 76 4.08 7.65 10.50
N TYR A 77 3.38 6.52 10.48
CA TYR A 77 2.25 6.28 11.39
C TYR A 77 2.71 5.96 12.81
N LEU A 78 1.78 5.74 13.75
CA LEU A 78 2.09 5.74 15.19
C LEU A 78 3.28 4.85 15.57
N ILE A 79 3.34 3.62 15.06
CA ILE A 79 4.46 2.71 15.35
C ILE A 79 5.79 3.30 14.87
N ASN A 80 5.84 3.77 13.62
CA ASN A 80 7.03 4.40 13.05
C ASN A 80 7.41 5.69 13.80
N GLN A 81 6.42 6.41 14.35
CA GLN A 81 6.64 7.58 15.21
C GLN A 81 7.27 7.23 16.56
N PHE A 82 7.09 6.02 17.08
CA PHE A 82 7.83 5.56 18.25
C PHE A 82 9.27 5.18 17.89
N LEU A 83 9.50 4.66 16.69
CA LEU A 83 10.80 4.16 16.24
C LEU A 83 11.80 5.29 15.93
N SER A 84 11.36 6.42 15.36
CA SER A 84 12.25 7.50 14.93
C SER A 84 12.47 8.56 16.01
N GLU A 85 13.73 8.99 16.19
CA GLU A 85 14.10 10.11 17.08
C GLU A 85 13.51 11.45 16.61
N HIS A 86 13.15 11.56 15.32
CA HIS A 86 12.45 12.71 14.78
C HIS A 86 11.14 13.02 15.52
N THR A 87 10.49 11.98 16.05
CA THR A 87 9.15 12.06 16.64
C THR A 87 9.05 11.56 18.07
N ASN A 88 10.03 10.78 18.52
CA ASN A 88 10.07 10.22 19.87
C ASN A 88 11.18 10.88 20.69
N ASN A 89 10.81 11.91 21.45
CA ASN A 89 11.70 12.57 22.42
C ASN A 89 11.39 12.16 23.88
N ARG A 90 10.84 10.96 24.08
CA ARG A 90 10.50 10.46 25.41
C ARG A 90 11.77 10.06 26.17
N SER A 91 11.70 10.15 27.50
CA SER A 91 12.76 9.72 28.42
C SER A 91 12.36 8.53 29.30
N ASP A 92 11.19 7.93 29.04
CA ASP A 92 10.74 6.71 29.71
C ASP A 92 11.14 5.45 28.91
N SER A 93 10.68 4.27 29.34
CA SER A 93 11.03 3.00 28.73
C SER A 93 10.55 2.80 27.27
N TRP A 94 9.86 3.78 26.70
CA TRP A 94 9.37 3.78 25.32
C TRP A 94 10.12 4.77 24.41
N GLY A 95 11.20 5.40 24.88
CA GLY A 95 12.04 6.28 24.07
C GLY A 95 13.45 6.44 24.63
N GLY A 96 14.19 7.41 24.08
CA GLY A 96 15.63 7.53 24.32
C GLY A 96 16.39 6.59 23.39
N SER A 97 16.92 5.49 23.92
CA SER A 97 17.69 4.51 23.14
C SER A 97 16.86 3.84 22.04
N ALA A 98 17.53 3.37 20.98
CA ALA A 98 16.91 2.60 19.91
C ALA A 98 16.15 1.38 20.46
N GLU A 99 16.73 0.65 21.42
CA GLU A 99 16.09 -0.48 22.10
C GLU A 99 14.74 -0.12 22.73
N ASN A 100 14.67 1.01 23.46
CA ASN A 100 13.42 1.46 24.07
C ASN A 100 12.39 1.90 23.03
N ARG A 101 12.83 2.51 21.93
CA ARG A 101 11.95 2.89 20.81
C ARG A 101 11.36 1.67 20.11
N MET A 102 12.14 0.60 19.95
CA MET A 102 11.70 -0.68 19.38
C MET A 102 10.72 -1.45 20.28
N ARG A 103 10.71 -1.18 21.59
CA ARG A 103 9.83 -1.87 22.56
C ARG A 103 8.36 -1.82 22.15
N PHE A 104 7.89 -0.69 21.63
CA PHE A 104 6.48 -0.52 21.25
C PHE A 104 6.02 -1.49 20.15
N PRO A 105 6.62 -1.52 18.94
CA PRO A 105 6.25 -2.49 17.93
C PRO A 105 6.49 -3.95 18.33
N VAL A 106 7.59 -4.24 19.04
CA VAL A 106 7.91 -5.61 19.47
C VAL A 106 6.85 -6.15 20.42
N GLU A 107 6.43 -5.36 21.41
CA GLU A 107 5.35 -5.75 22.33
C GLU A 107 4.00 -5.88 21.63
N ILE A 108 3.72 -5.08 20.60
CA ILE A 108 2.50 -5.26 19.78
C ILE A 108 2.54 -6.62 19.08
N VAL A 109 3.61 -6.93 18.34
CA VAL A 109 3.69 -8.18 17.57
C VAL A 109 3.64 -9.39 18.51
N ARG A 110 4.44 -9.38 19.58
CA ARG A 110 4.50 -10.46 20.57
C ARG A 110 3.12 -10.75 21.17
N ARG A 111 2.43 -9.73 21.69
CA ARG A 111 1.13 -9.91 22.35
C ARG A 111 0.00 -10.21 21.35
N VAL A 112 0.10 -9.71 20.12
CA VAL A 112 -0.83 -10.10 19.05
C VAL A 112 -0.66 -11.58 18.75
N ARG A 113 0.57 -12.05 18.52
CA ARG A 113 0.89 -13.47 18.28
C ARG A 113 0.35 -14.36 19.39
N GLU A 114 0.63 -14.04 20.64
CA GLU A 114 0.11 -14.77 21.82
C GLU A 114 -1.42 -14.88 21.82
N ALA A 115 -2.12 -13.83 21.38
CA ALA A 115 -3.58 -13.77 21.44
C ALA A 115 -4.31 -14.48 20.29
N VAL A 116 -3.65 -14.64 19.13
CA VAL A 116 -4.26 -15.18 17.89
C VAL A 116 -3.74 -16.57 17.52
N GLY A 117 -2.70 -17.07 18.19
CA GLY A 117 -2.09 -18.38 17.91
C GLY A 117 -1.11 -18.35 16.74
N THR A 118 -0.50 -19.48 16.39
CA THR A 118 0.57 -19.59 15.37
C THR A 118 0.04 -19.62 13.94
N GLU A 119 -1.16 -20.17 13.71
CA GLU A 119 -1.72 -20.36 12.38
C GLU A 119 -2.21 -19.05 11.73
N PHE A 120 -2.55 -18.05 12.55
CA PHE A 120 -3.05 -16.77 12.06
C PHE A 120 -1.90 -15.89 11.58
N MET A 121 -1.90 -15.45 10.32
CA MET A 121 -0.75 -14.74 9.76
C MET A 121 -0.57 -13.35 10.39
N ILE A 122 0.69 -12.96 10.61
CA ILE A 122 1.04 -11.59 11.03
C ILE A 122 2.05 -11.03 10.02
N SER A 123 1.59 -10.15 9.13
CA SER A 123 2.47 -9.29 8.35
C SER A 123 2.92 -8.12 9.22
N TYR A 124 4.21 -7.78 9.20
CA TYR A 124 4.68 -6.50 9.74
C TYR A 124 5.19 -5.61 8.60
N ARG A 125 4.60 -4.43 8.45
CA ARG A 125 5.00 -3.50 7.40
C ARG A 125 6.12 -2.58 7.86
N ILE A 126 7.36 -3.03 7.72
CA ILE A 126 8.58 -2.38 8.20
C ILE A 126 9.00 -1.19 7.33
N SER A 127 9.40 -0.09 7.97
CA SER A 127 9.98 1.06 7.27
C SER A 127 11.45 0.79 6.98
N LEU A 128 11.81 0.60 5.71
CA LEU A 128 13.22 0.41 5.33
C LEU A 128 13.97 1.73 5.22
N LEU A 129 13.25 2.78 4.81
CA LEU A 129 13.80 4.11 4.58
C LEU A 129 12.78 5.13 5.04
N ASP A 130 13.03 5.81 6.16
CA ASP A 130 12.10 6.84 6.65
C ASP A 130 12.13 8.12 5.79
N LEU A 131 13.27 8.43 5.15
CA LEU A 131 13.49 9.60 4.27
C LEU A 131 13.15 10.96 4.93
N ILE A 132 13.37 11.03 6.25
CA ILE A 132 13.25 12.24 7.07
C ILE A 132 14.50 12.42 7.95
N PRO A 133 14.81 13.64 8.41
CA PRO A 133 15.91 13.87 9.33
C PRO A 133 15.70 13.10 10.64
N LYS A 134 16.73 12.41 11.13
CA LYS A 134 16.66 11.54 12.33
C LYS A 134 15.65 10.39 12.20
N GLY A 135 15.43 9.91 10.98
CA GLY A 135 14.84 8.60 10.72
C GLY A 135 15.73 7.48 11.25
N GLN A 136 15.20 6.25 11.25
CA GLN A 136 15.97 5.07 11.64
C GLN A 136 17.21 4.89 10.76
N THR A 137 18.29 4.44 11.37
CA THR A 137 19.47 3.95 10.64
C THR A 137 19.21 2.54 10.12
N TRP A 138 20.05 2.06 9.19
CA TRP A 138 19.94 0.68 8.72
C TRP A 138 20.13 -0.33 9.85
N ASP A 139 21.15 -0.12 10.70
CA ASP A 139 21.46 -1.03 11.81
C ASP A 139 20.27 -1.13 12.79
N GLU A 140 19.58 -0.02 13.05
CA GLU A 140 18.34 -0.01 13.83
C GLU A 140 17.20 -0.76 13.11
N THR A 141 17.05 -0.58 11.80
CA THR A 141 16.04 -1.30 11.01
C THR A 141 16.30 -2.81 10.99
N GLU A 142 17.55 -3.22 10.86
CA GLU A 142 17.98 -4.63 10.89
C GLU A 142 17.73 -5.25 12.28
N GLU A 143 18.16 -4.58 13.35
CA GLU A 143 17.88 -5.02 14.71
C GLU A 143 16.37 -5.13 14.98
N LEU A 144 15.59 -4.15 14.53
CA LEU A 144 14.12 -4.20 14.62
C LEU A 144 13.57 -5.41 13.87
N ALA A 145 14.04 -5.70 12.67
CA ALA A 145 13.56 -6.83 11.89
C ALA A 145 13.79 -8.15 12.64
N HIS A 146 14.98 -8.39 13.18
CA HIS A 146 15.23 -9.58 14.00
C HIS A 146 14.32 -9.67 15.22
N LYS A 147 14.08 -8.55 15.93
CA LYS A 147 13.18 -8.54 17.09
C LYS A 147 11.72 -8.80 16.72
N ILE A 148 11.28 -8.33 15.57
CA ILE A 148 9.91 -8.53 15.07
C ILE A 148 9.70 -9.96 14.57
N GLU A 149 10.70 -10.52 13.89
CA GLU A 149 10.74 -11.94 13.54
C GLU A 149 10.66 -12.82 14.80
N ALA A 150 11.51 -12.57 15.79
CA ALA A 150 11.50 -13.29 17.08
C ALA A 150 10.19 -13.11 17.86
N ALA A 151 9.51 -11.96 17.72
CA ALA A 151 8.20 -11.71 18.32
C ALA A 151 7.06 -12.49 17.63
N GLY A 152 7.31 -13.10 16.47
CA GLY A 152 6.38 -13.99 15.78
C GLY A 152 5.69 -13.39 14.57
N ALA A 153 6.29 -12.42 13.87
CA ALA A 153 5.82 -12.06 12.53
C ALA A 153 5.94 -13.26 11.56
N SER A 154 4.98 -13.39 10.64
CA SER A 154 4.96 -14.45 9.62
C SER A 154 5.72 -14.05 8.36
N PHE A 155 5.71 -12.76 8.00
CA PHE A 155 6.47 -12.20 6.88
C PHE A 155 6.58 -10.67 7.03
N PHE A 156 7.53 -10.07 6.32
CA PHE A 156 7.67 -8.63 6.22
C PHE A 156 7.06 -8.09 4.95
N ASN A 157 6.35 -6.96 5.06
CA ASN A 157 6.04 -6.11 3.92
C ASN A 157 6.86 -4.82 4.01
N THR A 158 7.41 -4.34 2.90
CA THR A 158 8.32 -3.20 2.93
C THR A 158 7.57 -1.88 2.76
N GLY A 159 7.93 -0.87 3.56
CA GLY A 159 7.46 0.51 3.50
C GLY A 159 8.62 1.46 3.21
N ILE A 160 8.37 2.52 2.44
CA ILE A 160 9.40 3.44 1.95
C ILE A 160 8.87 4.88 2.01
N GLY A 161 9.55 5.66 2.85
CA GLY A 161 9.29 7.05 3.10
C GLY A 161 8.31 7.27 4.24
N TRP A 162 8.09 8.54 4.53
CA TRP A 162 7.01 9.05 5.36
C TRP A 162 6.15 9.98 4.51
N HIS A 163 4.90 10.21 4.90
CA HIS A 163 4.08 11.26 4.27
C HIS A 163 4.69 12.67 4.35
N GLU A 164 5.62 12.90 5.29
CA GLU A 164 6.38 14.15 5.44
C GLU A 164 7.67 14.20 4.60
N ALA A 165 8.09 13.07 4.03
CA ALA A 165 9.31 13.02 3.24
C ALA A 165 9.17 13.88 1.98
N ARG A 166 10.23 14.62 1.66
CA ARG A 166 10.31 15.43 0.43
C ARG A 166 10.85 14.67 -0.77
N VAL A 167 11.34 13.45 -0.54
CA VAL A 167 11.83 12.55 -1.58
C VAL A 167 10.62 11.77 -2.13
N PRO A 168 10.33 11.86 -3.45
CA PRO A 168 9.23 11.10 -4.03
C PRO A 168 9.48 9.59 -3.92
N THR A 169 8.50 8.83 -3.42
CA THR A 169 8.61 7.35 -3.29
C THR A 169 7.65 6.58 -4.20
N ILE A 170 6.61 7.25 -4.70
CA ILE A 170 5.53 6.59 -5.45
C ILE A 170 5.06 7.34 -6.69
N PHE A 171 5.48 8.58 -6.93
CA PHE A 171 5.09 9.40 -8.09
C PHE A 171 5.62 8.86 -9.42
N THR A 172 5.08 9.34 -10.56
CA THR A 172 5.50 8.95 -11.92
C THR A 172 7.01 9.12 -12.16
N SER A 173 7.65 10.13 -11.57
CA SER A 173 9.09 10.39 -11.67
C SER A 173 9.98 9.36 -10.98
N VAL A 174 9.43 8.56 -10.06
CA VAL A 174 10.18 7.50 -9.38
C VAL A 174 10.36 6.33 -10.36
N PRO A 175 11.59 5.85 -10.62
CA PRO A 175 11.80 4.70 -11.48
C PRO A 175 11.03 3.46 -11.00
N ARG A 176 10.67 2.56 -11.93
CA ARG A 176 10.25 1.21 -11.54
C ARG A 176 11.38 0.54 -10.75
N VAL A 177 11.02 -0.37 -9.84
CA VAL A 177 11.96 -1.18 -9.03
C VAL A 177 12.98 -0.39 -8.18
N ALA A 178 12.82 0.93 -8.02
CA ALA A 178 13.80 1.83 -7.38
C ALA A 178 14.22 1.44 -5.95
N PHE A 179 13.40 0.67 -5.24
CA PHE A 179 13.63 0.28 -3.84
C PHE A 179 13.80 -1.24 -3.66
N ALA A 180 13.81 -2.02 -4.73
CA ALA A 180 13.87 -3.49 -4.65
C ALA A 180 15.13 -4.00 -3.94
N SER A 181 16.28 -3.36 -4.17
CA SER A 181 17.53 -3.74 -3.50
C SER A 181 17.50 -3.57 -1.98
N TRP A 182 16.70 -2.64 -1.46
CA TRP A 182 16.50 -2.50 -0.01
C TRP A 182 15.68 -3.66 0.55
N SER A 183 14.67 -4.12 -0.18
CA SER A 183 13.93 -5.34 0.16
C SER A 183 14.87 -6.55 0.14
N GLY A 184 15.74 -6.66 -0.87
CA GLY A 184 16.74 -7.73 -0.97
C GLY A 184 17.74 -7.70 0.18
N LYS A 185 18.17 -6.49 0.58
CA LYS A 185 19.03 -6.29 1.74
C LYS A 185 18.36 -6.83 3.01
N LEU A 186 17.09 -6.47 3.27
CA LEU A 186 16.35 -7.02 4.43
C LEU A 186 16.22 -8.54 4.34
N ARG A 187 15.83 -9.05 3.17
CA ARG A 187 15.64 -10.49 2.94
C ARG A 187 16.88 -11.31 3.27
N SER A 188 18.07 -10.78 2.98
CA SER A 188 19.34 -11.44 3.33
C SER A 188 19.63 -11.53 4.84
N GLN A 189 18.90 -10.78 5.67
CA GLN A 189 19.11 -10.72 7.12
C GLN A 189 18.07 -11.51 7.92
N VAL A 190 16.98 -12.00 7.31
CA VAL A 190 15.86 -12.64 8.03
C VAL A 190 15.54 -14.01 7.44
N HIS A 191 14.82 -14.84 8.21
CA HIS A 191 14.42 -16.19 7.82
C HIS A 191 12.97 -16.27 7.33
N ILE A 192 12.12 -15.32 7.72
CA ILE A 192 10.75 -15.20 7.23
C ILE A 192 10.68 -14.47 5.87
N PRO A 193 9.66 -14.75 5.03
CA PRO A 193 9.54 -14.13 3.71
C PRO A 193 9.49 -12.60 3.74
N VAL A 194 10.03 -11.95 2.70
CA VAL A 194 10.00 -10.50 2.51
C VAL A 194 9.25 -10.11 1.23
N MET A 195 8.28 -9.21 1.36
CA MET A 195 7.55 -8.62 0.23
C MET A 195 8.18 -7.29 -0.23
N ALA A 196 8.57 -7.19 -1.50
CA ALA A 196 8.96 -5.92 -2.11
C ALA A 196 7.75 -5.10 -2.53
N SER A 197 7.78 -3.79 -2.28
CA SER A 197 6.72 -2.86 -2.64
C SER A 197 7.25 -1.67 -3.47
N ASN A 198 6.38 -0.70 -3.74
CA ASN A 198 6.65 0.56 -4.43
C ASN A 198 7.08 0.46 -5.91
N ARG A 199 6.27 1.08 -6.79
CA ARG A 199 6.55 1.26 -8.23
C ARG A 199 6.81 -0.03 -9.01
N ILE A 200 6.25 -1.14 -8.53
CA ILE A 200 6.14 -2.41 -9.27
C ILE A 200 4.75 -2.43 -9.90
N ASN A 201 4.66 -2.37 -11.22
CA ASN A 201 3.40 -2.20 -11.94
C ASN A 201 3.30 -2.96 -13.27
N THR A 202 4.26 -3.86 -13.52
CA THR A 202 4.31 -4.73 -14.69
C THR A 202 4.77 -6.13 -14.26
N PRO A 203 4.26 -7.21 -14.88
CA PRO A 203 4.68 -8.58 -14.54
C PRO A 203 6.19 -8.78 -14.69
N GLU A 204 6.80 -8.18 -15.71
CA GLU A 204 8.23 -8.32 -16.02
C GLU A 204 9.09 -7.76 -14.88
N THR A 205 8.72 -6.60 -14.34
CA THR A 205 9.43 -6.02 -13.18
C THR A 205 9.20 -6.79 -11.89
N ALA A 206 8.03 -7.42 -11.74
CA ALA A 206 7.76 -8.27 -10.58
C ALA A 206 8.65 -9.53 -10.64
N GLU A 207 8.69 -10.18 -11.80
CA GLU A 207 9.53 -11.35 -12.05
C GLU A 207 11.02 -11.04 -11.93
N GLN A 208 11.47 -9.89 -12.44
CA GLN A 208 12.85 -9.45 -12.27
C GLN A 208 13.25 -9.39 -10.78
N ILE A 209 12.41 -8.78 -9.93
CA ILE A 209 12.70 -8.66 -8.49
C ILE A 209 12.80 -10.04 -7.82
N LEU A 210 11.90 -10.96 -8.18
CA LEU A 210 11.88 -12.31 -7.61
C LEU A 210 13.11 -13.11 -8.07
N SER A 211 13.39 -13.13 -9.38
CA SER A 211 14.50 -13.88 -9.97
C SER A 211 15.88 -13.36 -9.53
N GLU A 212 16.02 -12.07 -9.25
CA GLU A 212 17.24 -11.48 -8.67
C GLU A 212 17.38 -11.72 -7.15
N GLY A 213 16.40 -12.38 -6.50
CA GLY A 213 16.44 -12.67 -5.07
C GLY A 213 16.20 -11.45 -4.17
N ASN A 214 15.61 -10.39 -4.70
CA ASN A 214 15.32 -9.15 -3.97
C ASN A 214 14.03 -9.22 -3.12
N ALA A 215 13.20 -10.24 -3.31
CA ALA A 215 12.01 -10.52 -2.50
C ALA A 215 11.53 -11.96 -2.68
N ASP A 216 10.70 -12.44 -1.76
CA ASP A 216 9.96 -13.71 -1.89
C ASP A 216 8.53 -13.47 -2.44
N LEU A 217 8.04 -12.24 -2.31
CA LEU A 217 6.68 -11.83 -2.62
C LEU A 217 6.65 -10.41 -3.18
N ILE A 218 5.61 -10.07 -3.94
CA ILE A 218 5.44 -8.75 -4.54
C ILE A 218 4.19 -8.08 -3.99
N SER A 219 4.34 -6.87 -3.47
CA SER A 219 3.27 -6.01 -2.97
C SER A 219 2.88 -4.97 -4.02
N MET A 220 1.64 -5.05 -4.48
CA MET A 220 1.04 -4.09 -5.41
C MET A 220 -0.25 -3.53 -4.82
N ALA A 221 -0.45 -2.21 -4.94
CA ALA A 221 -1.68 -1.55 -4.52
C ALA A 221 -2.37 -0.89 -5.73
N ARG A 222 -1.78 0.20 -6.24
CA ARG A 222 -2.33 0.96 -7.36
C ARG A 222 -2.46 0.16 -8.67
N PRO A 223 -1.58 -0.81 -9.00
CA PRO A 223 -1.81 -1.71 -10.13
C PRO A 223 -3.16 -2.42 -10.07
N PHE A 224 -3.61 -2.88 -8.91
CA PHE A 224 -4.93 -3.53 -8.77
C PHE A 224 -6.12 -2.57 -8.87
N LEU A 225 -5.92 -1.27 -8.62
CA LEU A 225 -6.94 -0.26 -8.95
C LEU A 225 -7.02 -0.03 -10.47
N ALA A 226 -5.89 -0.09 -11.18
CA ALA A 226 -5.85 0.08 -12.62
C ALA A 226 -6.38 -1.15 -13.36
N ASP A 227 -6.03 -2.35 -12.89
CA ASP A 227 -6.45 -3.61 -13.48
C ASP A 227 -6.67 -4.69 -12.42
N ALA A 228 -7.93 -5.09 -12.20
CA ALA A 228 -8.26 -6.17 -11.29
C ALA A 228 -7.88 -7.56 -11.85
N GLU A 229 -7.73 -7.68 -13.18
CA GLU A 229 -7.35 -8.91 -13.87
C GLU A 229 -5.82 -9.04 -14.01
N PHE A 230 -5.02 -8.16 -13.40
CA PHE A 230 -3.56 -8.14 -13.53
C PHE A 230 -2.93 -9.52 -13.37
N VAL A 231 -3.27 -10.23 -12.28
CA VAL A 231 -2.68 -11.54 -11.97
C VAL A 231 -3.12 -12.60 -12.98
N ASN A 232 -4.41 -12.62 -13.34
CA ASN A 232 -4.97 -13.57 -14.31
C ASN A 232 -4.35 -13.37 -15.70
N LYS A 233 -4.20 -12.12 -16.13
CA LYS A 233 -3.56 -11.76 -17.40
C LYS A 233 -2.10 -12.17 -17.43
N ALA A 234 -1.34 -11.85 -16.38
CA ALA A 234 0.06 -12.27 -16.26
C ALA A 234 0.19 -13.79 -16.32
N ALA A 235 -0.61 -14.52 -15.54
CA ALA A 235 -0.56 -15.99 -15.48
C ALA A 235 -0.96 -16.68 -16.81
N THR A 236 -1.71 -16.00 -17.67
CA THR A 236 -2.18 -16.53 -18.97
C THR A 236 -1.46 -15.94 -20.17
N GLY A 237 -0.33 -15.25 -19.96
CA GLY A 237 0.50 -14.70 -21.05
C GLY A 237 -0.11 -13.49 -21.78
N ARG A 238 -1.07 -12.80 -21.15
CA ARG A 238 -1.77 -11.62 -21.70
C ARG A 238 -1.28 -10.32 -21.06
N ALA A 239 0.02 -10.20 -20.85
CA ALA A 239 0.63 -9.04 -20.18
C ALA A 239 0.41 -7.74 -20.97
N ASP A 240 0.30 -7.82 -22.29
CA ASP A 240 -0.03 -6.74 -23.21
C ASP A 240 -1.46 -6.18 -23.03
N GLU A 241 -2.37 -6.96 -22.45
CA GLU A 241 -3.73 -6.52 -22.13
C GLU A 241 -3.85 -5.80 -20.78
N ILE A 242 -2.77 -5.72 -19.99
CA ILE A 242 -2.81 -5.12 -18.64
C ILE A 242 -2.97 -3.60 -18.73
N ASN A 243 -3.96 -3.06 -18.01
CA ASN A 243 -4.11 -1.62 -17.85
C ASN A 243 -3.09 -1.09 -16.82
N ILE A 244 -1.86 -0.85 -17.30
CA ILE A 244 -0.70 -0.52 -16.45
C ILE A 244 -0.93 0.78 -15.68
N CYS A 245 -0.81 0.73 -14.36
CA CYS A 245 -0.85 1.93 -13.52
C CYS A 245 0.29 2.91 -13.86
N ILE A 246 -0.03 4.13 -14.27
CA ILE A 246 0.96 5.18 -14.61
C ILE A 246 1.46 6.01 -13.42
N ALA A 247 1.11 5.61 -12.19
CA ALA A 247 1.52 6.29 -10.95
C ALA A 247 1.11 7.78 -10.85
N CYS A 248 0.01 8.19 -11.49
CA CYS A 248 -0.44 9.58 -11.53
C CYS A 248 -0.94 10.12 -10.18
N ASN A 249 -1.32 9.25 -9.23
CA ASN A 249 -1.88 9.57 -7.90
C ASN A 249 -3.21 10.34 -7.88
N GLN A 250 -3.68 10.87 -9.00
CA GLN A 250 -4.85 11.77 -9.07
C GLN A 250 -6.15 11.17 -8.50
N ALA A 251 -6.56 10.00 -8.99
CA ALA A 251 -7.86 9.43 -8.60
C ALA A 251 -7.76 8.52 -7.36
N CYS A 252 -6.57 8.04 -7.04
CA CYS A 252 -6.34 7.17 -5.88
C CYS A 252 -5.95 8.01 -4.67
N LEU A 253 -4.69 8.43 -4.58
CA LEU A 253 -4.15 9.15 -3.43
C LEU A 253 -4.76 10.54 -3.25
N ASP A 254 -4.76 11.39 -4.28
CA ASP A 254 -5.20 12.78 -4.13
C ASP A 254 -6.68 12.84 -3.73
N HIS A 255 -7.49 11.90 -4.23
CA HIS A 255 -8.86 11.70 -3.74
C HIS A 255 -8.90 11.35 -2.25
N THR A 256 -8.16 10.33 -1.81
CA THR A 256 -8.14 9.93 -0.40
C THR A 256 -7.68 11.07 0.52
N PHE A 257 -6.64 11.83 0.13
CA PHE A 257 -6.18 12.99 0.89
C PHE A 257 -7.18 14.16 0.86
N ALA A 258 -7.97 14.29 -0.19
CA ALA A 258 -9.10 15.22 -0.27
C ALA A 258 -10.40 14.69 0.37
N ASN A 259 -10.32 13.59 1.14
CA ASN A 259 -11.47 12.91 1.76
C ASN A 259 -12.58 12.52 0.77
N LYS A 260 -12.17 12.12 -0.45
CA LYS A 260 -13.02 11.58 -1.50
C LYS A 260 -12.78 10.07 -1.61
N LYS A 261 -13.76 9.36 -2.17
CA LYS A 261 -13.61 7.94 -2.49
C LYS A 261 -12.48 7.74 -3.51
N ALA A 262 -11.54 6.85 -3.19
CA ALA A 262 -10.48 6.44 -4.09
C ALA A 262 -11.06 5.78 -5.36
N SER A 263 -10.40 6.01 -6.49
CA SER A 263 -10.70 5.43 -7.79
C SER A 263 -9.41 5.35 -8.62
N CYS A 264 -9.52 5.18 -9.95
CA CYS A 264 -8.38 5.18 -10.85
C CYS A 264 -8.67 6.02 -12.10
N MET A 265 -7.68 6.78 -12.57
CA MET A 265 -7.79 7.55 -13.82
C MET A 265 -8.01 6.63 -15.01
N LEU A 266 -7.31 5.50 -15.04
CA LEU A 266 -7.35 4.54 -16.15
C LEU A 266 -8.49 3.53 -16.03
N ASN A 267 -9.06 3.39 -14.83
CA ASN A 267 -10.15 2.48 -14.54
C ASN A 267 -11.21 3.16 -13.68
N PRO A 268 -12.22 3.81 -14.28
CA PRO A 268 -13.27 4.51 -13.55
C PRO A 268 -14.19 3.57 -12.74
N ARG A 269 -14.09 2.24 -12.94
CA ARG A 269 -14.84 1.24 -12.16
C ARG A 269 -14.21 0.96 -10.80
N ALA A 270 -12.94 1.29 -10.59
CA ALA A 270 -12.27 1.11 -9.31
C ALA A 270 -13.00 1.87 -8.19
N GLY A 271 -13.44 1.15 -7.15
CA GLY A 271 -14.26 1.64 -6.05
C GLY A 271 -15.76 1.81 -6.37
N ARG A 272 -16.19 1.38 -7.56
CA ARG A 272 -17.55 1.48 -8.12
C ARG A 272 -17.98 0.18 -8.83
N GLU A 273 -17.37 -0.95 -8.51
CA GLU A 273 -17.53 -2.21 -9.22
C GLU A 273 -18.98 -2.71 -9.20
N THR A 274 -19.72 -2.42 -8.13
CA THR A 274 -21.13 -2.80 -7.93
C THR A 274 -22.11 -1.81 -8.55
N THR A 275 -21.74 -0.54 -8.71
CA THR A 275 -22.65 0.53 -9.19
C THR A 275 -22.39 0.93 -10.64
N LEU A 276 -21.15 0.84 -11.12
CA LEU A 276 -20.74 1.08 -12.50
C LEU A 276 -20.44 -0.25 -13.19
N ARG A 277 -21.52 -0.92 -13.64
CA ARG A 277 -21.45 -2.22 -14.31
C ARG A 277 -21.64 -2.06 -15.82
N LEU A 278 -20.64 -2.47 -16.59
CA LEU A 278 -20.72 -2.53 -18.05
C LEU A 278 -21.39 -3.84 -18.48
N LEU A 279 -22.70 -3.96 -18.26
CA LEU A 279 -23.45 -5.16 -18.61
C LEU A 279 -23.54 -5.37 -20.13
N PRO A 280 -23.42 -6.61 -20.63
CA PRO A 280 -23.63 -6.93 -22.04
C PRO A 280 -24.99 -6.45 -22.54
N VAL A 281 -25.05 -5.94 -23.77
CA VAL A 281 -26.30 -5.63 -24.45
C VAL A 281 -26.84 -6.86 -25.19
N PRO A 282 -28.16 -7.15 -25.09
CA PRO A 282 -28.78 -8.23 -25.87
C PRO A 282 -28.58 -8.02 -27.38
N PRO A 283 -28.46 -9.10 -28.18
CA PRO A 283 -28.23 -8.99 -29.62
C PRO A 283 -29.20 -8.04 -30.35
N GLN A 284 -30.48 -8.02 -29.97
CA GLN A 284 -31.50 -7.17 -30.60
C GLN A 284 -31.35 -5.68 -30.27
N ARG A 285 -30.54 -5.32 -29.28
CA ARG A 285 -30.27 -3.93 -28.86
C ARG A 285 -28.86 -3.45 -29.21
N ARG A 286 -28.08 -4.28 -29.93
CA ARG A 286 -26.78 -3.87 -30.46
C ARG A 286 -26.98 -2.72 -31.44
N LYS A 287 -26.03 -1.79 -31.43
CA LYS A 287 -26.04 -0.58 -32.26
C LYS A 287 -24.69 -0.49 -32.98
N SER A 288 -24.70 0.15 -34.15
CA SER A 288 -23.48 0.68 -34.77
C SER A 288 -23.22 2.07 -34.21
N ILE A 289 -22.02 2.30 -33.68
CA ILE A 289 -21.66 3.54 -32.99
C ILE A 289 -20.35 4.07 -33.57
N ALA A 290 -20.38 5.33 -34.02
CA ALA A 290 -19.19 6.07 -34.40
C ALA A 290 -18.64 6.83 -33.18
N VAL A 291 -17.36 6.64 -32.88
CA VAL A 291 -16.61 7.43 -31.88
C VAL A 291 -15.58 8.27 -32.62
N VAL A 292 -15.63 9.60 -32.47
CA VAL A 292 -14.75 10.53 -33.20
C VAL A 292 -13.70 11.09 -32.25
N GLY A 293 -12.43 10.79 -32.54
CA GLY A 293 -11.24 11.14 -31.77
C GLY A 293 -10.74 9.98 -30.91
N ALA A 294 -9.51 9.53 -31.13
CA ALA A 294 -8.85 8.45 -30.39
C ALA A 294 -7.95 8.96 -29.25
N GLY A 295 -8.35 10.04 -28.59
CA GLY A 295 -7.78 10.43 -27.28
C GLY A 295 -8.30 9.53 -26.14
N PRO A 296 -7.84 9.75 -24.89
CA PRO A 296 -8.23 8.90 -23.76
C PRO A 296 -9.74 8.74 -23.56
N ALA A 297 -10.51 9.82 -23.77
CA ALA A 297 -11.96 9.78 -23.69
C ALA A 297 -12.60 8.89 -24.76
N GLY A 298 -12.16 9.03 -26.01
CA GLY A 298 -12.67 8.24 -27.13
C GLY A 298 -12.24 6.77 -27.03
N LEU A 299 -11.00 6.51 -26.62
CA LEU A 299 -10.51 5.14 -26.38
C LEU A 299 -11.33 4.45 -25.28
N ALA A 300 -11.55 5.10 -24.12
CA ALA A 300 -12.35 4.53 -23.05
C ALA A 300 -13.82 4.32 -23.45
N ALA A 301 -14.40 5.23 -24.24
CA ALA A 301 -15.75 5.07 -24.76
C ALA A 301 -15.84 3.91 -25.75
N ALA A 302 -14.89 3.83 -26.70
CA ALA A 302 -14.88 2.81 -27.73
C ALA A 302 -14.71 1.40 -27.15
N THR A 303 -13.74 1.21 -26.24
CA THR A 303 -13.51 -0.09 -25.58
C THR A 303 -14.71 -0.48 -24.72
N GLY A 304 -15.22 0.41 -23.87
CA GLY A 304 -16.37 0.12 -23.01
C GLY A 304 -17.66 -0.17 -23.78
N LEU A 305 -17.88 0.45 -24.94
CA LEU A 305 -19.02 0.15 -25.81
C LEU A 305 -18.85 -1.20 -26.53
N ALA A 306 -17.63 -1.51 -26.99
CA ALA A 306 -17.32 -2.78 -27.64
C ALA A 306 -17.43 -3.96 -26.65
N GLU A 307 -16.92 -3.83 -25.42
CA GLU A 307 -17.06 -4.83 -24.34
C GLU A 307 -18.52 -5.16 -24.03
N ARG A 308 -19.42 -4.17 -24.14
CA ARG A 308 -20.86 -4.38 -23.98
C ARG A 308 -21.48 -5.11 -25.17
N GLY A 309 -20.81 -5.18 -26.32
CA GLY A 309 -21.24 -5.88 -27.52
C GLY A 309 -21.79 -4.99 -28.65
N HIS A 310 -21.58 -3.67 -28.60
CA HIS A 310 -21.90 -2.78 -29.73
C HIS A 310 -20.86 -2.92 -30.86
N ALA A 311 -21.27 -2.63 -32.11
CA ALA A 311 -20.33 -2.48 -33.21
C ALA A 311 -19.79 -1.04 -33.19
N VAL A 312 -18.50 -0.86 -32.92
CA VAL A 312 -17.89 0.46 -32.73
C VAL A 312 -16.92 0.75 -33.86
N THR A 313 -17.04 1.91 -34.49
CA THR A 313 -16.05 2.46 -35.43
C THR A 313 -15.39 3.68 -34.79
N LEU A 314 -14.08 3.59 -34.54
CA LEU A 314 -13.28 4.68 -33.97
C LEU A 314 -12.59 5.44 -35.09
N PHE A 315 -12.79 6.75 -35.15
CA PHE A 315 -12.16 7.64 -36.11
C PHE A 315 -11.06 8.45 -35.41
N GLU A 316 -9.89 8.57 -36.04
CA GLU A 316 -8.80 9.43 -35.61
C GLU A 316 -8.24 10.16 -36.82
N ALA A 317 -7.95 11.46 -36.67
CA ALA A 317 -7.42 12.27 -37.75
C ALA A 317 -5.91 12.05 -37.94
N ARG A 318 -5.20 11.66 -36.87
CA ARG A 318 -3.76 11.36 -36.86
C ARG A 318 -3.48 9.91 -37.26
N ALA A 319 -2.22 9.64 -37.59
CA ALA A 319 -1.76 8.29 -37.92
C ALA A 319 -1.73 7.32 -36.71
N GLU A 320 -1.70 7.86 -35.49
CA GLU A 320 -1.59 7.09 -34.25
C GLU A 320 -2.68 7.49 -33.25
N LEU A 321 -3.13 6.52 -32.45
CA LEU A 321 -4.05 6.73 -31.35
C LEU A 321 -3.37 7.42 -30.16
N GLY A 322 -4.16 7.95 -29.22
CA GLY A 322 -3.69 8.47 -27.93
C GLY A 322 -3.96 9.95 -27.69
N GLY A 323 -4.25 10.73 -28.74
CA GLY A 323 -4.62 12.14 -28.62
C GLY A 323 -3.58 12.96 -27.84
N GLN A 324 -3.99 13.60 -26.74
CA GLN A 324 -3.08 14.41 -25.91
C GLN A 324 -2.08 13.57 -25.09
N PHE A 325 -2.35 12.29 -24.80
CA PHE A 325 -1.37 11.44 -24.09
C PHE A 325 -0.08 11.28 -24.88
N ARG A 326 -0.16 11.31 -26.21
CA ARG A 326 1.00 11.27 -27.12
C ARG A 326 1.91 12.49 -27.03
N LEU A 327 1.43 13.62 -26.49
CA LEU A 327 2.24 14.83 -26.30
C LEU A 327 3.08 14.79 -25.00
N ALA A 328 2.73 13.89 -24.09
CA ALA A 328 3.35 13.76 -22.76
C ALA A 328 4.34 12.59 -22.65
N MET A 329 4.54 11.83 -23.75
CA MET A 329 5.46 10.70 -23.86
C MET A 329 6.70 11.07 -24.65
#